data_AF-A0A1C6QV72-F1
#
_entry.id   AF-A0A1C6QV72-F1
#
_cell.length_a   1.000
_cell.length_b   1.000
_cell.length_c   1.000
_cell.angle_alpha   90.00
_cell.angle_beta   90.00
_cell.angle_gamma   90.00
#
_symmetry.space_group_name_H-M   'P 1'
#
loop_
_entity.id
_entity.type
_entity.pdbx_description
1 polymer ?
#
loop_
_entity_poly.entity_id
_entity_poly.type
_entity_poly.pdbx_seq_one_letter_code
_entity_poly.pdbx_strand_id
1 'polypeptide(L)' 'MVQHMVVGHGLRCLREAQGLTQQDAAKLLSVSKYTMCRNETGETPCK' A
#
# COMPACT_ATOMS: atom_id res chain seq x y z
N MET A 1 -9.03 -7.91 -16.91
CA MET A 1 -8.78 -8.03 -15.45
C MET A 1 -7.57 -7.17 -15.08
N VAL A 2 -7.69 -5.84 -14.91
CA VAL A 2 -6.49 -4.96 -14.74
C VAL A 2 -6.74 -3.72 -13.86
N GLN A 3 -7.60 -3.78 -12.84
CA GLN A 3 -7.82 -2.60 -11.96
C GLN A 3 -7.09 -2.66 -10.61
N HIS A 4 -6.77 -3.84 -10.07
CA HIS A 4 -6.14 -3.93 -8.74
C HIS A 4 -4.62 -3.70 -8.72
N MET A 5 -3.89 -4.07 -9.78
CA MET A 5 -2.42 -4.02 -9.80
C MET A 5 -1.87 -2.58 -9.90
N VAL A 6 -2.62 -1.67 -10.54
CA VAL A 6 -2.20 -0.28 -10.78
C VAL A 6 -2.28 0.56 -9.50
N VAL A 7 -3.27 0.29 -8.65
CA VAL A 7 -3.50 1.09 -7.42
C VAL A 7 -2.43 0.81 -6.37
N GLY A 8 -2.07 -0.46 -6.14
CA GLY A 8 -1.05 -0.82 -5.15
C GLY A 8 0.34 -0.26 -5.49
N HIS A 9 0.74 -0.36 -6.77
CA HIS A 9 1.98 0.22 -7.24
C HIS A 9 1.97 1.76 -7.14
N GLY A 10 0.86 2.40 -7.51
CA GLY A 10 0.71 3.86 -7.37
C GLY A 10 0.83 4.33 -5.92
N LEU A 11 0.22 3.59 -4.98
CA LEU A 11 0.31 3.87 -3.55
C LEU A 11 1.76 3.79 -3.05
N ARG A 12 2.51 2.78 -3.49
CA ARG A 12 3.93 2.63 -3.18
C ARG A 12 4.76 3.81 -3.70
N CYS A 13 4.56 4.21 -4.96
CA CYS A 13 5.28 5.35 -5.54
C CYS A 13 4.99 6.65 -4.79
N LEU A 14 3.73 6.91 -4.42
CA LEU A 14 3.34 8.10 -3.66
C LEU A 14 3.96 8.11 -2.27
N ARG A 15 4.01 6.96 -1.59
CA ARG A 15 4.68 6.82 -0.29
C ARG A 15 6.17 7.12 -0.40
N GLU A 16 6.85 6.51 -1.37
CA GLU A 16 8.29 6.69 -1.58
C GLU A 16 8.65 8.13 -1.98
N ALA A 17 7.80 8.79 -2.78
CA ALA A 17 7.97 10.20 -3.15
C ALA A 17 7.88 11.15 -1.93
N GLN A 18 7.20 10.73 -0.86
CA GLN A 18 7.13 11.46 0.40
C GLN A 18 8.27 11.08 1.38
N GLY A 19 9.18 10.19 0.98
CA GLY A 19 10.26 9.69 1.84
C GLY A 19 9.77 8.84 3.02
N LEU A 20 8.54 8.33 2.96
CA LEU A 20 7.93 7.57 4.06
C LEU A 20 8.28 6.08 3.94
N THR A 21 8.58 5.46 5.09
CA THR A 21 8.60 4.00 5.16
C THR A 21 7.18 3.44 5.20
N GLN A 22 6.99 2.16 4.85
CA GLN A 22 5.69 1.50 5.02
C GLN A 22 5.17 1.57 6.47
N GLN A 23 6.08 1.56 7.45
CA GLN A 23 5.71 1.65 8.86
C GLN A 23 5.23 3.05 9.23
N ASP A 24 5.85 4.10 8.70
CA ASP A 24 5.44 5.48 8.97
C ASP A 24 4.12 5.81 8.27
N ALA A 25 3.95 5.37 7.02
CA ALA A 25 2.67 5.46 6.33
C ALA A 25 1.56 4.69 7.06
N ALA A 26 1.87 3.49 7.57
CA ALA A 26 0.93 2.70 8.36
C ALA A 26 0.51 3.41 9.66
N LYS A 27 1.46 4.02 10.38
CA LYS A 27 1.16 4.84 11.57
C LYS A 27 0.28 6.04 11.25
N LEU A 28 0.59 6.78 10.16
CA LEU A 28 -0.18 7.95 9.73
C LEU A 28 -1.64 7.58 9.40
N LEU A 29 -1.84 6.43 8.77
CA LEU A 29 -3.16 5.94 8.38
C LEU A 29 -3.85 5.09 9.46
N SER A 30 -3.23 4.94 10.64
CA SER A 30 -3.70 4.08 11.73
C SER A 30 -4.01 2.63 11.28
N VAL A 31 -3.20 2.10 10.36
CA VAL A 31 -3.27 0.72 9.91
C VAL A 31 -2.03 -0.05 10.35
N SER A 32 -2.09 -1.38 10.26
CA SER A 32 -0.90 -2.20 10.47
C SER A 32 0.07 -2.09 9.29
N LYS A 33 1.37 -2.26 9.54
CA LYS A 33 2.39 -2.39 8.48
C LYS A 33 2.02 -3.49 7.47
N TYR A 34 1.45 -4.60 7.96
CA TYR A 34 1.00 -5.71 7.12
C TYR A 34 -0.11 -5.26 6.16
N THR A 35 -1.09 -4.51 6.65
CA THR A 35 -2.15 -3.90 5.82
C THR A 35 -1.57 -3.00 4.74
N MET A 36 -0.57 -2.17 5.09
CA MET A 36 0.09 -1.28 4.12
C MET A 36 0.82 -2.08 3.03
N CYS A 37 1.60 -3.09 3.41
CA CYS A 37 2.29 -3.96 2.46
C CYS A 37 1.30 -4.65 1.51
N ARG A 38 0.24 -5.23 2.06
CA ARG A 38 -0.80 -5.93 1.28
C ARG A 38 -1.53 -5.01 0.30
N ASN A 39 -1.78 -3.77 0.70
CA ASN A 39 -2.38 -2.77 -0.19
C ASN A 39 -1.43 -2.37 -1.32
N GLU A 40 -0.13 -2.28 -1.06
CA GLU A 40 0.88 -1.97 -2.08
C GLU A 40 1.13 -3.12 -3.06
N THR A 41 1.01 -4.36 -2.62
CA THR A 41 1.19 -5.56 -3.47
C THR A 41 -0.05 -5.94 -4.26
N GLY A 42 -1.22 -5.39 -3.91
CA GLY A 42 -2.48 -5.72 -4.56
C GLY A 42 -3.02 -7.11 -4.20
N GLU A 43 -2.47 -7.75 -3.17
CA GLU A 43 -2.98 -9.01 -2.61
C GLU A 43 -4.33 -8.76 -1.93
N THR A 44 -5.36 -8.71 -2.75
CA THR A 44 -6.74 -8.69 -2.27
C THR A 44 -7.11 -10.17 -2.14
N PRO A 45 -7.39 -10.70 -0.94
CA PRO A 45 -8.06 -12.00 -0.89
C PRO A 45 -9.43 -11.78 -1.52
N CYS A 46 -9.59 -12.28 -2.75
CA CYS A 46 -10.90 -12.49 -3.33
C CYS A 46 -11.65 -13.37 -2.32
N LYS A 47 -12.71 -12.84 -1.71
CA LYS A 47 -13.75 -13.66 -1.10
C LYS A 47 -14.69 -14.13 -2.20
#